data_AF-A0A3A9A7E1-F1
#
_entry.id   AF-A0A3A9A7E1-F1
#
_cell.length_a   1.000
_cell.length_b   1.000
_cell.length_c   1.000
_cell.angle_alpha   90.00
_cell.angle_beta   90.00
_cell.angle_gamma   90.00
#
_symmetry.space_group_name_H-M   'P 1'
#
loop_
_entity.id
_entity.type
_entity.pdbx_description
1 polymer ?
#
loop_
_entity_poly.entity_id
_entity_poly.type
_entity_poly.pdbx_seq_one_letter_code
_entity_poly.pdbx_strand_id
1 'polypeptide(L)'
;MEMKKMIEKSDRDYYEYVLIMMIERIIAIGSLLIISVIFKQFLPTVAFLTFFLSLRKRTGGYHADKFWQCYLLTIITYIGVVRVAPALSETPHMMYILLFFAVLVIEVFGTVNHPNINLDKNELRETKKAARLLVLIEIGIIAVLIMLKINQLYVSYMSIAIIVCSFFMCLAKIIKQEVKVK
;
A
#
# COMPACT_ATOMS: atom_id res chain seq x y z
N MET A 1 -26.68 31.35 -19.26
CA MET A 1 -25.84 30.17 -19.56
C MET A 1 -24.38 30.62 -19.48
N GLU A 2 -23.85 30.73 -18.26
CA GLU A 2 -22.47 31.16 -18.03
C GLU A 2 -21.56 29.93 -18.11
N MET A 3 -20.81 29.83 -19.20
CA MET A 3 -19.75 28.85 -19.34
C MET A 3 -18.59 29.34 -18.44
N LYS A 4 -18.65 29.00 -17.14
CA LYS A 4 -17.52 29.18 -16.22
C LYS A 4 -16.31 28.53 -16.87
N LYS A 5 -15.27 29.32 -17.16
CA LYS A 5 -13.92 28.80 -17.42
C LYS A 5 -13.48 28.05 -16.16
N MET A 6 -13.79 26.75 -16.07
CA MET A 6 -13.62 25.96 -14.86
C MET A 6 -12.16 25.55 -14.58
N ILE A 7 -11.22 25.87 -15.48
CA ILE A 7 -9.81 25.53 -15.32
C ILE A 7 -8.98 26.76 -15.67
N GLU A 8 -8.36 27.38 -14.67
CA GLU A 8 -7.33 28.38 -14.93
C GLU A 8 -6.13 27.69 -15.59
N LYS A 9 -5.52 28.39 -16.55
CA LYS A 9 -4.37 27.85 -17.32
C LYS A 9 -3.16 27.57 -16.41
N SER A 10 -3.12 28.15 -15.21
CA SER A 10 -2.12 27.96 -14.15
C SER A 10 -2.15 26.57 -13.50
N ASP A 11 -3.28 25.87 -13.55
CA ASP A 11 -3.41 24.55 -12.90
C ASP A 11 -3.14 23.38 -13.85
N ARG A 12 -2.83 23.68 -15.11
CA ARG A 12 -2.66 22.67 -16.18
C ARG A 12 -1.65 21.60 -15.79
N ASP A 13 -0.50 22.02 -15.28
CA ASP A 13 0.61 21.12 -14.93
C ASP A 13 0.25 20.22 -13.74
N TYR A 14 -0.54 20.73 -12.80
CA TYR A 14 -1.06 19.95 -11.68
C TYR A 14 -2.06 18.89 -12.15
N TYR A 15 -3.00 19.26 -13.02
CA TYR A 15 -3.95 18.30 -13.59
C TYR A 15 -3.26 17.23 -14.44
N GLU A 16 -2.27 17.62 -15.25
CA GLU A 16 -1.46 16.68 -16.03
C GLU A 16 -0.74 15.68 -15.13
N TYR A 17 -0.10 16.16 -14.05
CA TYR A 17 0.55 15.31 -13.06
C TYR A 17 -0.41 14.31 -12.41
N VAL A 18 -1.58 14.76 -11.95
CA VAL A 18 -2.58 13.89 -11.32
C VAL A 18 -3.09 12.84 -12.30
N LEU A 19 -3.36 13.22 -13.55
CA LEU A 19 -3.81 12.29 -14.59
C LEU A 19 -2.75 11.24 -14.92
N ILE A 20 -1.48 11.64 -15.04
CA ILE A 20 -0.36 10.70 -15.26
C ILE A 20 -0.30 9.69 -14.11
N MET A 21 -0.31 10.15 -12.85
CA MET A 21 -0.30 9.24 -11.69
C MET A 21 -1.51 8.30 -11.67
N MET A 22 -2.69 8.77 -12.08
CA MET A 22 -3.89 7.94 -12.18
C MET A 22 -3.71 6.83 -13.22
N ILE A 23 -3.21 7.16 -14.41
CA ILE A 23 -2.95 6.19 -15.49
C ILE A 23 -1.90 5.17 -15.04
N GLU A 24 -0.80 5.62 -14.44
CA GLU A 24 0.26 4.77 -13.89
C GLU A 24 -0.30 3.76 -12.88
N ARG A 25 -1.19 4.21 -12.00
CA ARG A 25 -1.85 3.35 -11.03
C ARG A 25 -2.80 2.35 -11.67
N ILE A 26 -3.56 2.74 -12.70
CA ILE A 26 -4.43 1.83 -13.45
C ILE A 26 -3.60 0.75 -14.15
N ILE A 27 -2.49 1.13 -14.78
CA ILE A 27 -1.57 0.18 -15.43
C ILE A 27 -1.02 -0.80 -14.39
N ALA A 28 -0.52 -0.31 -13.26
CA ALA A 28 -0.01 -1.18 -12.20
C ALA A 28 -1.08 -2.16 -11.71
N ILE A 29 -2.24 -1.67 -11.24
CA ILE A 29 -3.31 -2.52 -10.70
C ILE A 29 -3.82 -3.51 -11.76
N GLY A 30 -4.03 -3.06 -12.99
CA GLY A 30 -4.46 -3.89 -14.10
C GLY A 30 -3.49 -5.04 -14.35
N SER A 31 -2.19 -4.77 -14.39
CA SER A 31 -1.16 -5.81 -14.52
C SER A 31 -1.17 -6.81 -13.38
N LEU A 32 -1.32 -6.37 -12.12
CA LEU A 32 -1.41 -7.27 -10.97
C LEU A 32 -2.63 -8.20 -11.08
N LEU A 33 -3.79 -7.66 -11.50
CA LEU A 33 -5.00 -8.46 -11.71
C LEU A 33 -4.82 -9.49 -12.84
N ILE A 34 -4.21 -9.12 -13.97
CA ILE A 34 -3.93 -10.05 -15.07
C ILE A 34 -3.00 -11.18 -14.58
N ILE A 35 -1.91 -10.83 -13.90
CA ILE A 35 -0.98 -11.82 -13.32
C ILE A 35 -1.72 -12.74 -12.34
N SER A 36 -2.62 -12.19 -11.52
CA SER A 36 -3.40 -12.99 -10.57
C SER A 36 -4.28 -14.05 -11.23
N VAL A 37 -4.84 -13.76 -12.42
CA VAL A 37 -5.62 -14.73 -13.20
C VAL A 37 -4.71 -15.85 -13.71
N ILE A 38 -3.52 -15.51 -14.22
CA ILE A 38 -2.53 -16.49 -14.70
C ILE A 38 -2.14 -17.46 -13.58
N PHE A 39 -1.92 -16.96 -12.37
CA PHE A 39 -1.61 -17.78 -11.19
C PHE A 39 -2.83 -18.40 -10.50
N LYS A 40 -4.05 -18.17 -11.00
CA LYS A 40 -5.32 -18.64 -10.41
C LYS A 40 -5.57 -18.15 -8.98
N GLN A 41 -5.12 -16.95 -8.65
CA GLN A 41 -5.22 -16.31 -7.33
C GLN A 41 -5.95 -14.97 -7.36
N PHE A 42 -6.97 -14.83 -8.22
CA PHE A 42 -7.68 -13.56 -8.43
C PHE A 42 -8.32 -13.00 -7.15
N LEU A 43 -9.17 -13.78 -6.47
CA LEU A 43 -9.88 -13.31 -5.28
C LEU A 43 -8.94 -13.00 -4.08
N PRO A 44 -7.94 -13.86 -3.74
CA PRO A 44 -6.94 -13.49 -2.73
C PRO A 44 -6.17 -12.22 -3.10
N THR A 45 -5.92 -12.00 -4.39
CA THR A 45 -5.26 -10.78 -4.87
C THR A 45 -6.11 -9.55 -4.71
N VAL A 46 -7.42 -9.63 -4.97
CA VAL A 46 -8.34 -8.52 -4.69
C VAL A 46 -8.30 -8.16 -3.20
N ALA A 47 -8.31 -9.15 -2.30
CA ALA A 47 -8.18 -8.91 -0.86
C ALA A 47 -6.83 -8.25 -0.51
N PHE A 48 -5.72 -8.75 -1.06
CA PHE A 48 -4.39 -8.13 -0.91
C PHE A 48 -4.38 -6.69 -1.39
N LEU A 49 -4.91 -6.40 -2.58
CA LEU A 49 -4.94 -5.05 -3.14
C LEU A 49 -5.77 -4.10 -2.30
N THR A 50 -6.91 -4.54 -1.77
CA THR A 50 -7.75 -3.72 -0.90
C THR A 50 -7.00 -3.29 0.36
N PHE A 51 -6.36 -4.23 1.06
CA PHE A 51 -5.57 -3.92 2.27
C PHE A 51 -4.34 -3.09 1.91
N PHE A 52 -3.55 -3.55 0.93
CA PHE A 52 -2.31 -2.90 0.52
C PHE A 52 -2.55 -1.46 0.09
N LEU A 53 -3.51 -1.20 -0.81
CA LEU A 53 -3.75 0.16 -1.32
C LEU A 53 -4.37 1.08 -0.28
N SER A 54 -5.24 0.56 0.59
CA SER A 54 -5.87 1.35 1.66
C SER A 54 -4.82 1.83 2.65
N LEU A 55 -3.98 0.91 3.12
CA LEU A 55 -2.91 1.21 4.05
C LEU A 55 -1.81 2.05 3.40
N ARG A 56 -1.35 1.68 2.20
CA ARG A 56 -0.31 2.40 1.45
C ARG A 56 -0.66 3.87 1.22
N LYS A 57 -1.93 4.18 0.96
CA LYS A 57 -2.42 5.56 0.82
C LYS A 57 -2.16 6.40 2.07
N ARG A 58 -2.15 5.79 3.26
CA ARG A 58 -1.94 6.48 4.55
C ARG A 58 -0.50 6.41 5.03
N THR A 59 0.17 5.29 4.81
CA THR A 59 1.55 5.09 5.29
C THR A 59 2.59 5.74 4.38
N GLY A 60 2.28 5.90 3.10
CA GLY A 60 3.29 6.19 2.09
C GLY A 60 4.31 5.06 2.00
N GLY A 61 5.56 5.41 1.70
CA GLY A 61 6.69 4.49 1.62
C GLY A 61 7.53 4.76 0.37
N TYR A 62 8.33 3.78 -0.04
CA TYR A 62 9.31 3.93 -1.11
C TYR A 62 8.67 4.36 -2.44
N HIS A 63 9.15 5.46 -3.03
CA HIS A 63 8.81 5.87 -4.40
C HIS A 63 10.08 6.14 -5.19
N ALA A 64 10.27 5.44 -6.30
CA ALA A 64 11.37 5.71 -7.21
C ALA A 64 11.12 6.97 -8.05
N ASP A 65 12.18 7.60 -8.52
CA ASP A 65 12.10 8.82 -9.34
C ASP A 65 11.41 8.57 -10.69
N LYS A 66 11.46 7.34 -11.20
CA LYS A 66 10.86 6.95 -12.49
C LYS A 66 9.76 5.92 -12.29
N PHE A 67 8.65 6.11 -13.00
CA PHE A 67 7.51 5.19 -12.99
C PHE A 67 7.89 3.73 -13.27
N TRP A 68 8.69 3.47 -14.32
CA TRP A 68 9.04 2.10 -14.71
C TRP A 68 9.77 1.33 -13.61
N GLN A 69 10.53 2.02 -12.75
CA GLN A 69 11.23 1.40 -11.61
C GLN A 69 10.23 1.00 -10.52
N CYS A 70 9.28 1.89 -10.20
CA CYS A 70 8.17 1.57 -9.28
C CYS A 70 7.31 0.42 -9.81
N TYR A 71 6.99 0.47 -11.10
CA TYR A 71 6.19 -0.55 -11.77
C TYR A 71 6.89 -1.91 -11.70
N LEU A 72 8.16 -2.00 -12.10
CA LEU A 72 8.92 -3.25 -12.04
C LEU A 72 9.01 -3.80 -10.62
N LEU A 73 9.29 -2.95 -9.63
CA LEU A 73 9.32 -3.33 -8.22
C LEU A 73 7.96 -3.86 -7.73
N THR A 74 6.87 -3.24 -8.16
CA THR A 74 5.50 -3.68 -7.82
C THR A 74 5.23 -5.06 -8.39
N ILE A 75 5.58 -5.30 -9.66
CA ILE A 75 5.41 -6.60 -10.31
C ILE A 75 6.26 -7.69 -9.62
N ILE A 76 7.54 -7.42 -9.36
CA ILE A 76 8.44 -8.37 -8.68
C ILE A 76 7.92 -8.69 -7.28
N THR A 77 7.53 -7.66 -6.51
CA THR A 77 7.00 -7.83 -5.16
C THR A 77 5.74 -8.69 -5.19
N TYR A 78 4.81 -8.39 -6.10
CA TYR A 78 3.57 -9.15 -6.21
C TYR A 78 3.78 -10.61 -6.66
N ILE A 79 4.71 -10.86 -7.59
CA ILE A 79 5.11 -12.23 -7.92
C ILE A 79 5.62 -12.94 -6.66
N GLY A 80 6.43 -12.27 -5.84
CA GLY A 80 6.86 -12.75 -4.52
C GLY A 80 5.68 -13.10 -3.62
N VAL A 81 4.68 -12.21 -3.50
CA VAL A 81 3.45 -12.46 -2.72
C VAL A 81 2.76 -13.74 -3.17
N VAL A 82 2.54 -13.91 -4.48
CA VAL A 82 1.85 -15.08 -5.03
C VAL A 82 2.61 -16.38 -4.75
N ARG A 83 3.94 -16.35 -4.72
CA ARG A 83 4.77 -17.53 -4.43
C ARG A 83 4.88 -17.84 -2.94
N VAL A 84 4.95 -16.82 -2.09
CA VAL A 84 5.20 -16.97 -0.65
C VAL A 84 3.89 -17.19 0.13
N ALA A 85 2.78 -16.61 -0.30
CA ALA A 85 1.51 -16.70 0.43
C ALA A 85 1.02 -18.13 0.67
N PRO A 86 1.09 -19.08 -0.30
CA PRO A 86 0.73 -20.47 -0.03
C PRO A 86 1.59 -21.11 1.07
N ALA A 87 2.92 -20.95 1.01
CA ALA A 87 3.83 -21.51 2.01
C ALA A 87 3.60 -20.93 3.42
N LEU A 88 3.32 -19.63 3.52
CA LEU A 88 2.95 -19.00 4.79
C LEU A 88 1.57 -19.42 5.30
N SER A 89 0.68 -19.87 4.40
CA SER A 89 -0.63 -20.40 4.78
C SER A 89 -0.51 -21.78 5.44
N GLU A 90 0.50 -22.57 5.05
CA GLU A 90 0.83 -23.85 5.70
C GLU A 90 1.58 -23.66 7.03
N THR A 91 2.24 -22.51 7.21
CA THR A 91 3.02 -22.16 8.41
C THR A 91 2.53 -20.86 9.07
N PRO A 92 1.25 -20.80 9.50
CA PRO A 92 0.60 -19.55 9.89
C PRO A 92 1.26 -18.85 11.08
N HIS A 93 1.92 -19.59 11.99
CA HIS A 93 2.65 -19.01 13.11
C HIS A 93 3.75 -18.04 12.68
N MET A 94 4.54 -18.39 11.65
CA MET A 94 5.60 -17.51 11.13
C MET A 94 5.00 -16.23 10.52
N MET A 95 3.88 -16.37 9.81
CA MET A 95 3.17 -15.23 9.23
C MET A 95 2.64 -14.29 10.32
N TYR A 96 2.06 -14.82 11.41
CA TYR A 96 1.56 -13.99 12.52
C TYR A 96 2.70 -13.26 13.24
N ILE A 97 3.88 -13.87 13.39
CA ILE A 97 5.06 -13.22 13.96
C ILE A 97 5.50 -12.04 13.07
N LEU A 98 5.61 -12.26 11.76
CA LEU A 98 5.96 -11.19 10.81
C LEU A 98 4.92 -10.06 10.81
N LEU A 99 3.64 -10.42 10.85
CA LEU A 99 2.54 -9.47 10.91
C LEU A 99 2.61 -8.61 12.18
N PHE A 100 2.88 -9.23 13.33
CA PHE A 100 3.03 -8.50 14.60
C PHE A 100 4.12 -7.43 14.51
N PHE A 101 5.30 -7.77 13.99
CA PHE A 101 6.38 -6.79 13.80
C PHE A 101 6.02 -5.71 12.77
N ALA A 102 5.35 -6.08 11.68
CA ALA A 102 4.90 -5.12 10.67
C ALA A 102 3.94 -4.08 11.27
N VAL A 103 2.99 -4.52 12.10
CA VAL A 103 2.04 -3.64 12.82
C VAL A 103 2.78 -2.72 13.77
N LEU A 104 3.74 -3.23 14.56
CA LEU A 104 4.53 -2.40 15.47
C LEU A 104 5.27 -1.27 14.72
N VAL A 105 5.87 -1.58 13.58
CA VAL A 105 6.53 -0.58 12.73
C VAL A 105 5.54 0.51 12.27
N ILE A 106 4.36 0.11 11.83
CA ILE A 106 3.32 1.05 11.37
C ILE A 106 2.80 1.88 12.55
N GLU A 107 2.62 1.29 13.73
CA GLU A 107 2.20 2.01 14.94
C GLU A 107 3.25 3.05 15.36
N VAL A 108 4.53 2.69 15.34
CA VAL A 108 5.63 3.61 15.70
C VAL A 108 5.72 4.75 14.68
N PHE A 109 5.79 4.45 13.39
CA PHE A 109 6.06 5.46 12.35
C PHE A 109 4.81 6.21 11.85
N GLY A 110 3.69 5.52 11.69
CA GLY A 110 2.44 6.01 11.10
C GLY A 110 2.56 6.25 9.59
N THR A 111 3.28 7.30 9.20
CA THR A 111 3.37 7.78 7.82
C THR A 111 4.77 8.29 7.53
N VAL A 112 5.28 7.95 6.35
CA VAL A 112 6.52 8.51 5.78
C VAL A 112 6.17 9.73 4.94
N ASN A 113 6.68 10.91 5.31
CA ASN A 113 6.46 12.14 4.55
C ASN A 113 7.44 12.21 3.37
N HIS A 114 6.99 11.93 2.16
CA HIS A 114 7.83 11.96 0.95
C HIS A 114 7.95 13.39 0.39
N PRO A 115 9.10 13.82 -0.18
CA PRO A 115 9.29 15.16 -0.77
C PRO A 115 8.21 15.58 -1.76
N ASN A 116 7.71 14.64 -2.57
CA ASN A 116 6.67 14.93 -3.57
C ASN A 116 5.28 15.19 -2.97
N ILE A 117 5.04 14.77 -1.73
CA ILE A 117 3.78 15.04 -1.02
C ILE A 117 3.95 16.26 -0.11
N ASN A 118 5.07 16.31 0.63
CA ASN A 118 5.48 17.41 1.50
C ASN A 118 4.36 17.94 2.41
N LEU A 119 3.76 17.03 3.19
CA LEU A 119 2.66 17.34 4.11
C LEU A 119 3.08 18.36 5.17
N ASP A 120 2.15 19.24 5.54
CA ASP A 120 2.33 20.14 6.67
C ASP A 120 2.25 19.40 8.03
N LYS A 121 2.48 20.13 9.14
CA LYS A 121 2.54 19.52 10.48
C LYS A 121 1.21 18.90 10.90
N ASN A 122 0.10 19.55 10.58
CA ASN A 122 -1.24 19.10 10.93
C ASN A 122 -1.66 17.94 10.03
N GLU A 123 -1.45 18.06 8.72
CA GLU A 123 -1.74 17.02 7.74
C GLU A 123 -0.96 15.73 8.02
N LEU A 124 0.33 15.85 8.34
CA LEU A 124 1.16 14.69 8.70
C LEU A 124 0.66 14.04 9.99
N ARG A 125 0.28 14.84 10.99
CA ARG A 125 -0.26 14.32 12.26
C ARG A 125 -1.55 13.54 12.05
N GLU A 126 -2.48 14.09 11.29
CA GLU A 126 -3.76 13.42 11.01
C GLU A 126 -3.57 12.18 10.13
N THR A 127 -2.67 12.24 9.14
CA THR A 127 -2.35 11.07 8.30
C THR A 127 -1.71 9.95 9.10
N LYS A 128 -0.80 10.27 10.05
CA LYS A 128 -0.22 9.28 10.98
C LYS A 128 -1.28 8.61 11.85
N LYS A 129 -2.20 9.38 12.42
CA LYS A 129 -3.32 8.82 13.20
C LYS A 129 -4.20 7.91 12.34
N ALA A 130 -4.51 8.33 11.12
CA ALA A 130 -5.32 7.54 10.20
C ALA A 130 -4.63 6.23 9.80
N ALA A 131 -3.30 6.24 9.57
CA ALA A 131 -2.54 5.03 9.26
C ALA A 131 -2.58 4.01 10.41
N ARG A 132 -2.39 4.49 11.66
CA ARG A 132 -2.45 3.67 12.89
C ARG A 132 -3.83 3.07 13.09
N LEU A 133 -4.87 3.92 13.04
CA LEU A 133 -6.25 3.43 13.17
C LEU A 133 -6.59 2.40 12.09
N LEU A 134 -6.16 2.64 10.84
CA LEU A 134 -6.45 1.74 9.73
C LEU A 134 -5.78 0.39 9.88
N VAL A 135 -4.50 0.32 10.31
CA VAL A 135 -3.84 -0.98 10.53
C VAL A 135 -4.51 -1.75 11.67
N LEU A 136 -4.99 -1.09 12.73
CA LEU A 136 -5.75 -1.74 13.79
C LEU A 136 -7.09 -2.29 13.28
N ILE A 137 -7.78 -1.56 12.40
CA ILE A 137 -9.01 -2.04 11.75
C ILE A 137 -8.72 -3.26 10.87
N GLU A 138 -7.68 -3.21 10.03
CA GLU A 138 -7.29 -4.32 9.16
C GLU A 138 -6.92 -5.58 9.97
N ILE A 139 -6.19 -5.42 11.07
CA ILE A 139 -5.89 -6.51 12.00
C ILE A 139 -7.16 -7.06 12.66
N GLY A 140 -8.11 -6.19 13.05
CA GLY A 140 -9.41 -6.61 13.56
C GLY A 140 -10.19 -7.46 12.55
N ILE A 141 -10.20 -7.06 11.28
CA ILE A 141 -10.82 -7.83 10.19
C ILE A 141 -10.14 -9.19 10.04
N ILE A 142 -8.80 -9.23 10.01
CA ILE A 142 -8.04 -10.49 9.93
C ILE A 142 -8.39 -11.42 11.10
N ALA A 143 -8.44 -10.89 12.33
CA ALA A 143 -8.79 -11.66 13.52
C ALA A 143 -10.20 -12.27 13.42
N VAL A 144 -11.19 -11.48 12.98
CA VAL A 144 -12.56 -11.97 12.76
C VAL A 144 -12.58 -13.08 11.69
N LEU A 145 -11.88 -12.91 10.58
CA LEU A 145 -11.84 -13.93 9.51
C LEU A 145 -11.18 -15.24 9.99
N ILE A 146 -10.18 -15.16 10.86
CA ILE A 146 -9.58 -16.33 11.52
C ILE A 146 -10.61 -17.02 12.43
N MET A 147 -11.35 -16.26 13.25
CA MET A 147 -12.41 -16.83 14.12
C MET A 147 -13.52 -17.52 13.31
N LEU A 148 -13.85 -16.97 12.14
CA LEU A 148 -14.81 -17.54 11.20
C LEU A 148 -14.24 -18.72 10.37
N LYS A 149 -12.97 -19.09 10.59
CA LYS A 149 -12.27 -20.17 9.88
C LYS A 149 -12.30 -20.00 8.35
N ILE A 150 -12.21 -18.75 7.88
CA ILE A 150 -12.05 -18.45 6.46
C ILE A 150 -10.72 -19.04 5.97
N ASN A 151 -10.68 -19.43 4.69
CA ASN A 151 -9.52 -20.03 4.06
C ASN A 151 -8.23 -19.23 4.35
N GLN A 152 -7.26 -19.90 4.96
CA GLN A 152 -5.99 -19.31 5.43
C GLN A 152 -5.21 -18.60 4.31
N LEU A 153 -5.41 -18.99 3.05
CA LEU A 153 -4.78 -18.30 1.92
C LEU A 153 -5.19 -16.82 1.84
N TYR A 154 -6.46 -16.51 2.08
CA TYR A 154 -6.92 -15.12 2.08
C TYR A 154 -6.29 -14.35 3.25
N VAL A 155 -6.26 -14.95 4.44
CA VAL A 155 -5.60 -14.41 5.64
C VAL A 155 -4.13 -14.10 5.34
N SER A 156 -3.43 -14.99 4.67
CA SER A 156 -2.04 -14.79 4.26
C SER A 156 -1.88 -13.63 3.28
N TYR A 157 -2.72 -13.53 2.25
CA TYR A 157 -2.68 -12.40 1.31
C TYR A 157 -2.91 -11.06 2.02
N MET A 158 -3.92 -10.95 2.88
CA MET A 158 -4.20 -9.72 3.63
C MET A 158 -3.06 -9.38 4.62
N SER A 159 -2.49 -10.38 5.30
CA SER A 159 -1.38 -10.17 6.23
C SER A 159 -0.11 -9.71 5.50
N ILE A 160 0.20 -10.33 4.35
CA ILE A 160 1.35 -9.95 3.53
C ILE A 160 1.20 -8.52 2.98
N ALA A 161 -0.03 -8.05 2.70
CA ALA A 161 -0.26 -6.65 2.32
C ALA A 161 0.26 -5.66 3.37
N ILE A 162 -0.04 -5.92 4.66
CA ILE A 162 0.43 -5.10 5.79
C ILE A 162 1.95 -5.20 5.93
N ILE A 163 2.51 -6.41 5.84
CA ILE A 163 3.96 -6.66 5.91
C ILE A 163 4.71 -5.91 4.81
N VAL A 164 4.22 -5.96 3.57
CA VAL A 164 4.83 -5.27 2.43
C VAL A 164 4.73 -3.74 2.58
N CYS A 165 3.60 -3.21 3.09
CA CYS A 165 3.50 -1.79 3.40
C CYS A 165 4.58 -1.36 4.41
N SER A 166 4.70 -2.10 5.51
CA SER A 166 5.70 -1.87 6.54
C SER A 166 7.13 -1.94 5.99
N PHE A 167 7.43 -2.95 5.17
CA PHE A 167 8.73 -3.06 4.48
C PHE A 167 9.05 -1.82 3.65
N PHE A 168 8.11 -1.34 2.83
CA PHE A 168 8.35 -0.16 2.00
C PHE A 168 8.44 1.15 2.80
N MET A 169 7.81 1.24 3.97
CA MET A 169 8.01 2.36 4.89
C MET A 169 9.45 2.35 5.43
N CYS A 170 9.93 1.20 5.90
CA CYS A 170 11.30 1.03 6.37
C CYS A 170 12.31 1.35 5.26
N LEU A 171 12.09 0.82 4.06
CA LEU A 171 12.95 1.07 2.91
C LEU A 171 13.09 2.58 2.63
N ALA A 172 11.97 3.31 2.56
CA ALA A 172 11.97 4.75 2.33
C ALA A 172 12.76 5.53 3.39
N LYS A 173 12.64 5.15 4.67
CA LYS A 173 13.39 5.77 5.76
C LYS A 173 14.89 5.48 5.68
N ILE A 174 15.27 4.23 5.39
CA ILE A 174 16.67 3.81 5.28
C ILE A 174 17.38 4.57 4.15
N ILE A 175 16.71 4.75 3.01
CA ILE A 175 17.26 5.50 1.88
C ILE A 175 17.03 7.02 1.98
N LYS A 176 16.52 7.50 3.13
CA LYS A 176 16.33 8.93 3.44
C LYS A 176 15.38 9.67 2.48
N GLN A 177 14.33 9.00 2.01
CA GLN A 177 13.23 9.62 1.27
C GLN A 177 12.20 10.35 2.16
N GLU A 178 12.43 10.44 3.48
CA GLU A 178 11.55 11.17 4.38
C GLU A 178 12.02 12.62 4.59
N VAL A 179 11.12 13.58 4.42
CA VAL A 179 11.36 15.00 4.71
C VAL A 179 10.82 15.40 6.07
N LYS A 180 11.59 16.21 6.80
CA LYS A 180 11.15 16.83 8.05
C LYS A 180 10.24 18.01 7.74
N VAL A 181 9.15 18.11 8.49
CA VAL A 181 8.23 19.26 8.37
C VAL A 181 8.90 20.50 8.96
N LYS A 182 8.85 21.63 8.25
CA LYS A 182 9.34 22.93 8.70
C LYS A 182 8.48 23.47 9.85
#